data_AF-H2MP58-F1
#
_entry.id   AF-H2MP58-F1
#
_cell.length_a   1.000
_cell.length_b   1.000
_cell.length_c   1.000
_cell.angle_alpha   90.00
_cell.angle_beta   90.00
_cell.angle_gamma   90.00
#
_symmetry.space_group_name_H-M   'P 1'
#
loop_
_entity.id
_entity.type
_entity.pdbx_description
1 polymer ?
#
loop_
_entity_poly.entity_id
_entity_poly.type
_entity_poly.pdbx_seq_one_letter_code
_entity_poly.pdbx_strand_id
1 'polypeptide(L)'
;MNLPRMLLLLLTISITSSFQMQFMLLFSRQGKLRLQKWYVPLSDKEKKKITRELVQTVLARKPKMCSFLEWRDLKIVYKRYASLYFCCAIEDQDNELITLEIIHRYVELLDKYFGSVCELDIIFNFEKAYFILDEFLLGGEAQETSKKNVLKAIEQADLLQEDTKVSFSPSFLMVWSRNAAEVRDSCGGSEQASWVKTAFLLLVSTERKFWITLNKDMLRKIKMQAPL
;
A
#
# COMPACT_ATOMS: atom_id res chain seq x y z
N MET A 1 -21.47 -2.93 1.39
CA MET A 1 -21.45 -2.23 0.08
C MET A 1 -21.85 -3.24 -0.99
N ASN A 2 -22.93 -2.98 -1.75
CA ASN A 2 -23.52 -3.95 -2.68
C ASN A 2 -22.59 -4.23 -3.88
N LEU A 3 -22.35 -5.51 -4.17
CA LEU A 3 -21.58 -6.04 -5.30
C LEU A 3 -21.83 -5.35 -6.67
N PRO A 4 -23.07 -4.97 -7.04
CA PRO A 4 -23.31 -4.22 -8.28
C PRO A 4 -22.74 -2.79 -8.31
N ARG A 5 -22.54 -2.13 -7.15
CA ARG A 5 -21.86 -0.82 -7.10
C ARG A 5 -20.35 -0.94 -7.33
N MET A 6 -19.75 -2.08 -6.98
CA MET A 6 -18.31 -2.32 -7.14
C MET A 6 -17.93 -2.52 -8.61
N LEU A 7 -18.74 -3.26 -9.36
CA LEU A 7 -18.58 -3.45 -10.81
C LEU A 7 -18.84 -2.17 -11.60
N LEU A 8 -19.81 -1.35 -11.20
CA LEU A 8 -20.01 -0.03 -11.82
C LEU A 8 -18.82 0.90 -11.58
N LEU A 9 -18.23 0.89 -10.37
CA LEU A 9 -17.05 1.69 -10.03
C LEU A 9 -15.84 1.34 -10.93
N LEU A 10 -15.60 0.04 -11.13
CA LEU A 10 -14.51 -0.45 -11.98
C LEU A 10 -14.68 -0.07 -13.47
N LEU A 11 -15.93 -0.05 -13.96
CA LEU A 11 -16.25 0.38 -15.31
C LEU A 11 -16.20 1.91 -15.48
N THR A 12 -16.52 2.69 -14.44
CA THR A 12 -16.42 4.16 -14.47
C THR A 12 -14.97 4.67 -14.36
N ILE A 13 -14.08 3.96 -13.64
CA ILE A 13 -12.65 4.32 -13.54
C ILE A 13 -11.96 4.30 -14.91
N SER A 14 -12.46 3.54 -15.88
CA SER A 14 -11.91 3.55 -17.24
C SER A 14 -12.37 4.74 -18.11
N ILE A 15 -13.31 5.58 -17.66
CA ILE A 15 -14.03 6.53 -18.54
C ILE A 15 -13.99 8.00 -18.06
N THR A 16 -13.58 8.31 -16.82
CA THR A 16 -13.46 9.70 -16.39
C THR A 16 -12.01 10.16 -16.41
N SER A 17 -11.73 11.17 -17.23
CA SER A 17 -10.59 12.07 -17.08
C SER A 17 -10.74 12.86 -15.77
N SER A 18 -10.46 12.18 -14.67
CA SER A 18 -10.42 12.71 -13.31
C SER A 18 -9.02 12.51 -12.74
N PHE A 19 -8.63 13.44 -11.88
CA PHE A 19 -7.33 13.55 -11.25
C PHE A 19 -6.71 12.20 -10.88
N GLN A 20 -5.58 11.79 -11.48
CA GLN A 20 -5.05 10.45 -11.28
C GLN A 20 -3.58 10.48 -10.85
N MET A 21 -3.35 10.36 -9.53
CA MET A 21 -2.01 10.16 -9.00
C MET A 21 -1.47 8.79 -9.44
N GLN A 22 -0.31 8.79 -10.08
CA GLN A 22 0.35 7.59 -10.60
C GLN A 22 1.01 6.78 -9.47
N PHE A 23 1.73 7.49 -8.58
CA PHE A 23 2.36 6.90 -7.40
C PHE A 23 2.71 7.96 -6.36
N MET A 24 2.90 7.49 -5.12
CA MET A 24 3.39 8.27 -3.99
C MET A 24 4.60 7.58 -3.35
N LEU A 25 5.69 8.33 -3.17
CA LEU A 25 6.93 7.88 -2.57
C LEU A 25 7.25 8.71 -1.32
N LEU A 26 7.67 8.04 -0.26
CA LEU A 26 8.27 8.66 0.90
C LEU A 26 9.70 8.17 1.04
N PHE A 27 10.65 9.09 1.15
CA PHE A 27 12.04 8.75 1.36
C PHE A 27 12.74 9.74 2.28
N SER A 28 13.75 9.23 2.99
CA SER A 28 14.58 10.04 3.89
C SER A 28 15.51 10.96 3.10
N ARG A 29 16.07 11.98 3.78
CA ARG A 29 17.19 12.78 3.29
C ARG A 29 18.39 11.93 2.84
N GLN A 30 18.57 10.73 3.40
CA GLN A 30 19.60 9.77 2.99
C GLN A 30 19.26 9.01 1.70
N GLY A 31 18.11 9.26 1.07
CA GLY A 31 17.61 8.53 -0.10
C GLY A 31 17.05 7.14 0.21
N LYS A 32 16.88 6.80 1.49
CA LYS A 32 16.26 5.54 1.92
C LYS A 32 14.74 5.62 1.76
N LEU A 33 14.17 4.72 0.97
CA LEU A 33 12.72 4.61 0.79
C LEU A 33 12.05 4.11 2.06
N ARG A 34 10.96 4.76 2.47
CA ARG A 34 10.15 4.43 3.66
C ARG A 34 8.78 3.90 3.28
N LEU A 35 8.16 4.47 2.25
CA LEU A 35 6.86 4.05 1.73
C LEU A 35 6.86 4.21 0.20
N GLN A 36 6.23 3.28 -0.50
CA GLN A 36 5.93 3.40 -1.92
C GLN A 36 4.54 2.86 -2.21
N LYS A 37 3.66 3.70 -2.74
CA LYS A 37 2.34 3.32 -3.21
C LYS A 37 2.27 3.57 -4.71
N TRP A 38 1.98 2.51 -5.46
CA TRP A 38 1.83 2.56 -6.91
C TRP A 38 0.35 2.34 -7.24
N TYR A 39 -0.29 3.31 -7.88
CA TYR A 39 -1.69 3.22 -8.29
C TYR A 39 -1.83 2.65 -9.70
N VAL A 40 -0.76 2.74 -10.50
CA VAL A 40 -0.68 2.12 -11.83
C VAL A 40 0.16 0.84 -11.81
N PRO A 41 -0.27 -0.22 -12.53
CA PRO A 41 0.48 -1.46 -12.62
C PRO A 41 1.78 -1.24 -13.41
N LEU A 42 2.92 -1.34 -12.71
CA LEU A 42 4.26 -1.28 -13.29
C LEU A 42 5.09 -2.50 -12.86
N SER A 43 6.05 -2.91 -13.68
CA SER A 43 6.98 -3.98 -13.32
C SER A 43 7.91 -3.56 -12.19
N ASP A 44 8.37 -4.50 -11.36
CA ASP A 44 9.28 -4.18 -10.26
C ASP A 44 10.62 -3.61 -10.73
N LYS A 45 11.06 -3.97 -11.95
CA LYS A 45 12.25 -3.41 -12.57
C LYS A 45 12.08 -1.92 -12.87
N GLU A 46 10.93 -1.54 -13.41
CA GLU A 46 10.58 -0.15 -13.70
C GLU A 46 10.40 0.65 -12.41
N LYS A 47 9.64 0.15 -11.44
CA LYS A 47 9.47 0.77 -10.13
C LYS A 47 10.82 1.10 -9.49
N LYS A 48 11.74 0.13 -9.45
CA LYS A 48 13.10 0.34 -8.92
C LYS A 48 13.91 1.38 -9.70
N LYS A 49 13.75 1.45 -11.02
CA LYS A 49 14.42 2.45 -11.86
C LYS A 49 13.88 3.86 -11.57
N ILE A 50 12.56 4.01 -11.60
CA ILE A 50 11.86 5.28 -11.36
C ILE A 50 12.18 5.81 -9.96
N THR A 51 12.07 4.97 -8.92
CA THR A 51 12.37 5.37 -7.55
C THR A 51 13.80 5.88 -7.40
N ARG A 52 14.80 5.18 -7.98
CA ARG A 52 16.20 5.63 -7.90
C ARG A 52 16.41 6.97 -8.58
N GLU A 53 15.88 7.12 -9.79
CA GLU A 53 16.00 8.33 -10.60
C GLU A 53 15.35 9.55 -9.92
N LEU A 54 14.13 9.40 -9.40
CA LEU A 54 13.40 10.49 -8.74
C LEU A 54 14.00 10.86 -7.39
N VAL A 55 14.41 9.89 -6.58
CA VAL A 55 15.06 10.16 -5.29
C VAL A 55 16.35 10.96 -5.51
N GLN A 56 17.18 10.57 -6.48
CA GLN A 56 18.41 11.32 -6.81
C GLN A 56 18.09 12.73 -7.29
N THR A 57 17.12 12.87 -8.19
CA THR A 57 16.72 14.17 -8.76
C THR A 57 16.18 15.12 -7.68
N VAL A 58 15.29 14.65 -6.81
CA VAL A 58 14.71 15.48 -5.74
C VAL A 58 15.75 15.87 -4.69
N LEU A 59 16.65 14.95 -4.30
CA LEU A 59 17.68 15.24 -3.31
C LEU A 59 18.77 16.19 -3.81
N ALA A 60 19.01 16.24 -5.12
CA ALA A 60 19.97 17.17 -5.73
C ALA A 60 19.45 18.63 -5.78
N ARG A 61 18.14 18.86 -5.58
CA ARG A 61 17.53 20.20 -5.68
C ARG A 61 17.81 21.06 -4.44
N LYS A 62 18.01 22.36 -4.65
CA LYS A 62 18.24 23.33 -3.57
C LYS A 62 16.92 23.62 -2.83
N PRO A 63 16.94 23.90 -1.51
CA PRO A 63 15.71 24.13 -0.71
C PRO A 63 14.82 25.28 -1.16
N LYS A 64 15.36 26.27 -1.88
CA LYS A 64 14.61 27.45 -2.40
C LYS A 64 13.94 27.20 -3.76
N MET A 65 14.16 26.05 -4.38
CA MET A 65 13.52 25.69 -5.65
C MET A 65 12.04 25.37 -5.44
N CYS A 66 11.26 25.45 -6.53
CA CYS A 66 9.84 25.10 -6.50
C CYS A 66 9.62 23.63 -6.12
N SER A 67 8.47 23.37 -5.51
CA SER A 67 7.98 22.03 -5.13
C SER A 67 7.49 21.18 -6.31
N PHE A 68 7.60 21.70 -7.53
CA PHE A 68 7.14 21.05 -8.75
C PHE A 68 8.34 20.80 -9.65
N LEU A 69 8.35 19.65 -10.31
CA LEU A 69 9.33 19.33 -11.34
C LEU A 69 8.64 18.56 -12.46
N GLU A 70 9.00 18.89 -13.69
CA GLU A 70 8.61 18.11 -14.85
C GLU A 70 9.58 16.94 -14.98
N TRP A 71 9.02 15.74 -15.14
CA TRP A 71 9.80 14.53 -15.30
C TRP A 71 9.12 13.63 -16.32
N ARG A 72 9.73 13.54 -17.51
CA ARG A 72 9.12 12.89 -18.68
C ARG A 72 7.76 13.54 -18.97
N ASP A 73 6.74 12.74 -19.23
CA ASP A 73 5.37 13.21 -19.52
C ASP A 73 4.51 13.35 -18.23
N LEU A 74 5.16 13.40 -17.06
CA LEU A 74 4.50 13.54 -15.77
C LEU A 74 5.01 14.76 -15.01
N LYS A 75 4.15 15.28 -14.14
CA LYS A 75 4.52 16.29 -13.16
C LYS A 75 4.75 15.63 -11.82
N ILE A 76 5.85 15.99 -11.18
CA ILE A 76 6.21 15.48 -9.87
C ILE A 76 6.06 16.62 -8.86
N VAL A 77 5.23 16.37 -7.86
CA VAL A 77 4.99 17.28 -6.75
C VAL A 77 5.68 16.73 -5.51
N TYR A 78 6.57 17.51 -4.91
CA TYR A 78 7.29 17.08 -3.72
C TYR A 78 7.33 18.14 -2.63
N LYS A 79 7.31 17.68 -1.38
CA LYS A 79 7.46 18.52 -0.19
C LYS A 79 8.30 17.82 0.86
N ARG A 80 9.19 18.58 1.49
CA ARG A 80 10.02 18.11 2.59
C ARG A 80 9.36 18.47 3.94
N TYR A 81 9.18 17.48 4.80
CA TYR A 81 8.76 17.62 6.20
C TYR A 81 9.84 17.01 7.09
N ALA A 82 10.51 17.84 7.91
CA ALA A 82 11.66 17.44 8.72
C ALA A 82 12.76 16.70 7.90
N SER A 83 12.98 15.40 8.15
CA SER A 83 13.95 14.55 7.44
C SER A 83 13.35 13.78 6.26
N LEU A 84 12.02 13.81 6.08
CA LEU A 84 11.30 13.05 5.06
C LEU A 84 10.91 13.93 3.87
N TYR A 85 10.97 13.30 2.71
CA TYR A 85 10.49 13.83 1.44
C TYR A 85 9.26 13.03 1.03
N PHE A 86 8.20 13.74 0.73
CA PHE A 86 6.96 13.21 0.15
C PHE A 86 6.94 13.62 -1.31
N CYS A 87 6.71 12.67 -2.20
CA CYS A 87 6.82 12.86 -3.63
C CYS A 87 5.68 12.12 -4.33
N CYS A 88 4.87 12.84 -5.08
CA CYS A 88 3.76 12.29 -5.86
C CYS A 88 3.99 12.57 -7.34
N ALA A 89 3.59 11.63 -8.20
CA ALA A 89 3.54 11.83 -9.63
C ALA A 89 2.10 11.97 -10.10
N ILE A 90 1.83 12.99 -10.90
CA ILE A 90 0.52 13.32 -11.46
C ILE A 90 0.65 13.59 -12.96
N GLU A 91 -0.48 13.59 -13.65
CA GLU A 91 -0.53 13.86 -15.09
C GLU A 91 -0.49 15.37 -15.37
N ASP A 92 -0.24 15.75 -16.62
CA ASP A 92 -0.04 17.15 -17.00
C ASP A 92 -1.30 18.02 -16.80
N GLN A 93 -2.49 17.42 -16.96
CA GLN A 93 -3.77 18.11 -16.75
C GLN A 93 -4.10 18.37 -15.28
N ASP A 94 -3.40 17.72 -14.34
CA ASP A 94 -3.73 17.78 -12.93
C ASP A 94 -3.12 18.99 -12.24
N ASN A 95 -3.87 19.54 -11.27
CA ASN A 95 -3.43 20.70 -10.52
C ASN A 95 -2.40 20.31 -9.45
N GLU A 96 -1.20 20.87 -9.56
CA GLU A 96 -0.08 20.57 -8.69
C GLU A 96 -0.31 21.05 -7.25
N LEU A 97 -1.08 22.14 -7.06
CA LEU A 97 -1.41 22.68 -5.74
C LEU A 97 -2.37 21.77 -4.97
N ILE A 98 -3.33 21.14 -5.66
CA ILE A 98 -4.23 20.18 -5.05
C ILE A 98 -3.44 18.96 -4.54
N THR A 99 -2.48 18.47 -5.34
CA THR A 99 -1.59 17.38 -4.93
C THR A 99 -0.71 17.77 -3.73
N LEU A 100 -0.25 19.01 -3.68
CA LEU A 100 0.52 19.52 -2.55
C LEU A 100 -0.32 19.54 -1.26
N GLU A 101 -1.59 19.93 -1.35
CA GLU A 101 -2.56 19.86 -0.25
C GLU A 101 -2.88 18.42 0.17
N ILE A 102 -2.95 17.47 -0.78
CA ILE A 102 -3.10 16.04 -0.48
C ILE A 102 -1.91 15.53 0.35
N ILE A 103 -0.68 15.88 -0.05
CA ILE A 103 0.52 15.54 0.73
C ILE A 103 0.43 16.13 2.14
N HIS A 104 0.06 17.41 2.26
CA HIS A 104 -0.06 18.08 3.55
C HIS A 104 -1.10 17.38 4.44
N ARG A 105 -2.27 17.08 3.88
CA ARG A 105 -3.36 16.39 4.56
C ARG A 105 -2.93 15.01 5.08
N TYR A 106 -2.18 14.25 4.28
CA TYR A 106 -1.65 12.96 4.72
C TYR A 106 -0.68 13.10 5.89
N VAL A 107 0.20 14.11 5.88
CA VAL A 107 1.09 14.40 7.01
C VAL A 107 0.30 14.77 8.28
N GLU A 108 -0.76 15.58 8.16
CA GLU A 108 -1.63 15.89 9.29
C GLU A 108 -2.35 14.66 9.87
N LEU A 109 -2.76 13.72 9.01
CA LEU A 109 -3.38 12.46 9.44
C LEU A 109 -2.39 11.59 10.21
N LEU A 110 -1.15 11.47 9.70
CA LEU A 110 -0.07 10.76 10.40
C LEU A 110 0.24 11.42 11.75
N ASP A 111 0.37 12.74 11.77
CA ASP A 111 0.68 13.49 13.00
C ASP A 111 -0.38 13.31 14.07
N LYS A 112 -1.66 13.30 13.68
CA LYS A 112 -2.77 13.11 14.59
C LYS A 112 -2.94 11.66 15.07
N TYR A 113 -2.57 10.67 14.25
CA TYR A 113 -2.61 9.25 14.64
C TYR A 113 -1.46 8.89 15.59
N PHE A 114 -0.22 9.31 15.28
CA PHE A 114 0.96 8.96 16.09
C PHE A 114 1.19 9.89 17.28
N GLY A 115 0.65 11.11 17.25
CA GLY A 115 0.82 12.09 18.32
C GLY A 115 2.22 12.70 18.32
N SER A 116 2.50 13.60 17.37
CA SER A 116 3.84 14.12 17.02
C SER A 116 4.67 13.13 16.20
N VAL A 117 4.30 12.97 14.93
CA VAL A 117 4.92 11.95 14.06
C VAL A 117 6.40 12.22 13.80
N CYS A 118 7.23 11.18 13.93
CA CYS A 118 8.62 11.21 13.49
C CYS A 118 8.91 10.16 12.40
N GLU A 119 10.07 10.27 11.73
CA GLU A 119 10.47 9.31 10.71
C GLU A 119 10.57 7.87 11.27
N LEU A 120 10.97 7.71 12.53
CA LEU A 120 11.05 6.39 13.16
C LEU A 120 9.68 5.75 13.33
N ASP A 121 8.64 6.52 13.66
CA ASP A 121 7.28 5.97 13.82
C ASP A 121 6.78 5.35 12.52
N ILE A 122 7.05 6.00 11.37
CA ILE A 122 6.70 5.49 10.05
C ILE A 122 7.52 4.24 9.71
N ILE A 123 8.78 4.16 10.13
CA ILE A 123 9.63 2.97 9.91
C ILE A 123 9.14 1.78 10.73
N PHE A 124 8.86 1.99 12.02
CA PHE A 124 8.43 0.91 12.92
C PHE A 124 6.99 0.48 12.65
N ASN A 125 6.12 1.42 12.28
CA ASN A 125 4.69 1.20 12.05
C ASN A 125 4.32 1.42 10.57
N PHE A 126 5.14 0.93 9.64
CA PHE A 126 4.92 1.13 8.20
C PHE A 126 3.56 0.58 7.75
N GLU A 127 3.10 -0.53 8.33
CA GLU A 127 1.78 -1.11 8.04
C GLU A 127 0.64 -0.13 8.35
N LYS A 128 0.71 0.54 9.50
CA LYS A 128 -0.28 1.57 9.87
C LYS A 128 -0.22 2.76 8.94
N ALA A 129 0.98 3.18 8.52
CA ALA A 129 1.12 4.26 7.55
C ALA A 129 0.47 3.92 6.18
N TYR A 130 0.57 2.66 5.73
CA TYR A 130 -0.16 2.20 4.54
C TYR A 130 -1.67 2.15 4.76
N PHE A 131 -2.15 1.70 5.92
CA PHE A 131 -3.60 1.69 6.21
C PHE A 131 -4.18 3.11 6.25
N ILE A 132 -3.48 4.06 6.88
CA ILE A 132 -3.89 5.46 6.89
C ILE A 132 -3.92 6.02 5.46
N LEU A 133 -2.92 5.67 4.65
CA LEU A 133 -2.86 6.11 3.26
C LEU A 133 -4.01 5.53 2.43
N ASP A 134 -4.35 4.26 2.63
CA ASP A 134 -5.37 3.56 1.87
C ASP A 134 -6.80 3.98 2.26
N GLU A 135 -7.02 4.40 3.52
CA GLU A 135 -8.29 5.00 3.94
C GLU A 135 -8.45 6.43 3.39
N PHE A 136 -7.34 7.13 3.15
CA PHE A 136 -7.34 8.49 2.63
C PHE A 136 -7.40 8.55 1.10
N LEU A 137 -6.58 7.73 0.42
CA LEU A 137 -6.42 7.70 -1.03
C LEU A 137 -6.74 6.31 -1.59
N LEU A 138 -7.59 6.27 -2.60
CA LEU A 138 -7.94 5.04 -3.31
C LEU A 138 -7.82 5.25 -4.82
N GLY A 139 -7.13 4.34 -5.50
CA GLY A 139 -7.02 4.39 -6.97
C GLY A 139 -6.29 5.61 -7.55
N GLY A 140 -5.56 6.37 -6.72
CA GLY A 140 -4.90 7.61 -7.13
C GLY A 140 -5.73 8.87 -6.89
N GLU A 141 -6.94 8.73 -6.31
CA GLU A 141 -7.85 9.81 -5.98
C GLU A 141 -8.08 9.92 -4.47
N ALA A 142 -8.46 11.12 -4.01
CA ALA A 142 -8.84 11.33 -2.62
C ALA A 142 -10.23 10.74 -2.34
N GLN A 143 -10.29 9.71 -1.50
CA GLN A 143 -11.55 9.06 -1.12
C GLN A 143 -12.25 9.85 -0.01
N GLU A 144 -11.53 10.15 1.07
CA GLU A 144 -12.09 10.79 2.26
C GLU A 144 -11.45 12.16 2.50
N THR A 145 -12.28 13.20 2.49
CA THR A 145 -11.82 14.58 2.70
C THR A 145 -11.84 15.00 4.17
N SER A 146 -12.57 14.27 5.03
CA SER A 146 -12.70 14.59 6.46
C SER A 146 -11.64 13.90 7.30
N LYS A 147 -10.73 14.67 7.91
CA LYS A 147 -9.73 14.16 8.87
C LYS A 147 -10.35 13.33 10.00
N LYS A 148 -11.55 13.71 10.45
CA LYS A 148 -12.24 13.02 11.56
C LYS A 148 -12.76 11.65 11.13
N ASN A 149 -13.20 11.51 9.88
CA ASN A 149 -13.76 10.25 9.39
C ASN A 149 -12.65 9.22 9.17
N VAL A 150 -11.55 9.64 8.54
CA VAL A 150 -10.38 8.78 8.31
C VAL A 150 -9.87 8.20 9.62
N LEU A 151 -9.63 9.04 10.64
CA LEU A 151 -9.13 8.58 11.94
C LEU A 151 -10.10 7.64 12.66
N LYS A 152 -11.42 7.93 12.61
CA LYS A 152 -12.43 7.04 13.19
C LYS A 152 -12.44 5.67 12.50
N ALA A 153 -12.31 5.64 11.17
CA ALA A 153 -12.27 4.39 10.41
C ALA A 153 -11.03 3.56 10.78
N ILE A 154 -9.87 4.21 10.95
CA ILE A 154 -8.63 3.55 11.39
C ILE A 154 -8.77 3.02 12.83
N GLU A 155 -9.30 3.82 13.76
CA GLU A 155 -9.54 3.38 15.15
C GLU A 155 -10.49 2.16 15.20
N GLN A 156 -11.56 2.18 14.40
CA GLN A 156 -12.47 1.03 14.29
C GLN A 156 -11.78 -0.19 13.69
N ALA A 157 -10.92 -0.02 12.68
CA ALA A 157 -10.16 -1.10 12.08
C ALA A 157 -9.14 -1.69 13.07
N ASP A 158 -8.53 -0.85 13.92
CA ASP A 158 -7.59 -1.26 14.95
C ASP A 158 -8.27 -2.11 16.03
N LEU A 159 -9.44 -1.70 16.51
CA LEU A 159 -10.26 -2.48 17.46
C LEU A 159 -10.61 -3.88 16.92
N LEU A 160 -11.05 -3.95 15.66
CA LEU A 160 -11.38 -5.23 15.01
C LEU A 160 -10.14 -6.12 14.79
N GLN A 161 -8.97 -5.51 14.55
CA GLN A 161 -7.70 -6.24 14.46
C GLN A 161 -7.30 -6.82 15.82
N GLU A 162 -7.53 -6.11 16.92
CA GLU A 162 -7.23 -6.59 18.27
C GLU A 162 -8.11 -7.79 18.67
N ASP A 163 -9.40 -7.76 18.33
CA ASP A 163 -10.32 -8.89 18.53
C ASP A 163 -9.89 -10.15 17.75
N THR A 164 -9.25 -9.96 16.58
CA THR A 164 -8.79 -11.07 15.73
C THR A 164 -7.44 -11.64 16.20
N LYS A 165 -6.61 -10.83 16.87
CA LYS A 165 -5.32 -11.29 17.44
C LYS A 165 -5.49 -12.32 18.57
N VAL A 166 -6.69 -12.43 19.16
CA VAL A 166 -7.03 -13.50 20.12
C VAL A 166 -7.24 -14.86 19.45
N SER A 167 -7.29 -14.96 18.11
CA SER A 167 -7.52 -16.24 17.44
C SER A 167 -6.67 -16.56 16.21
N PHE A 168 -6.09 -15.60 15.49
CA PHE A 168 -5.11 -15.91 14.42
C PHE A 168 -4.21 -14.70 14.18
N SER A 169 -2.90 -14.84 14.42
CA SER A 169 -1.91 -13.81 14.10
C SER A 169 -1.83 -13.57 12.59
N PRO A 170 -2.14 -12.36 12.08
CA PRO A 170 -2.01 -12.01 10.67
C PRO A 170 -0.55 -11.91 10.18
N SER A 171 0.43 -11.95 11.09
CA SER A 171 1.85 -11.92 10.71
C SER A 171 2.25 -13.12 9.85
N PHE A 172 1.55 -14.25 9.94
CA PHE A 172 1.89 -15.43 9.14
C PHE A 172 1.51 -15.29 7.66
N LEU A 173 0.41 -14.62 7.32
CA LEU A 173 -0.04 -14.48 5.92
C LEU A 173 0.80 -13.45 5.15
N MET A 174 1.20 -12.35 5.79
CA MET A 174 2.01 -11.32 5.13
C MET A 174 3.49 -11.72 5.04
N VAL A 175 4.04 -12.41 6.05
CA VAL A 175 5.39 -12.99 5.99
C VAL A 175 5.46 -14.16 5.01
N TRP A 176 4.42 -14.98 4.88
CA TRP A 176 4.40 -16.05 3.88
C TRP A 176 4.28 -15.53 2.44
N SER A 177 3.55 -14.44 2.18
CA SER A 177 3.61 -13.76 0.86
C SER A 177 5.00 -13.20 0.54
N ARG A 178 5.77 -12.81 1.56
CA ARG A 178 7.14 -12.32 1.41
C ARG A 178 8.15 -13.47 1.26
N ASN A 179 7.98 -14.56 2.00
CA ASN A 179 8.81 -15.78 1.91
C ASN A 179 8.47 -16.69 0.71
N ALA A 180 7.27 -16.63 0.15
CA ALA A 180 6.93 -17.35 -1.08
C ALA A 180 7.68 -16.82 -2.31
N ALA A 181 8.15 -15.56 -2.26
CA ALA A 181 9.07 -15.02 -3.25
C ALA A 181 10.50 -15.58 -3.06
N GLU A 182 10.89 -15.92 -1.84
CA GLU A 182 12.23 -16.43 -1.48
C GLU A 182 12.35 -17.95 -1.67
N VAL A 183 11.25 -18.71 -1.49
CA VAL A 183 11.18 -20.14 -1.81
C VAL A 183 11.21 -20.41 -3.33
N ARG A 184 10.81 -19.43 -4.15
CA ARG A 184 10.91 -19.54 -5.62
C ARG A 184 12.37 -19.59 -6.10
N ASP A 185 13.28 -18.93 -5.39
CA ASP A 185 14.70 -18.88 -5.76
C ASP A 185 15.49 -20.09 -5.23
N SER A 186 14.92 -20.91 -4.34
CA SER A 186 15.62 -22.04 -3.71
C SER A 186 15.22 -23.43 -4.23
N CYS A 187 14.13 -23.57 -5.00
CA CYS A 187 13.73 -24.86 -5.59
C CYS A 187 13.88 -24.80 -7.12
N GLY A 188 15.00 -25.34 -7.60
CA GLY A 188 15.20 -25.67 -9.01
C GLY A 188 14.01 -26.47 -9.55
N GLY A 189 13.51 -26.02 -10.70
CA GLY A 189 12.19 -26.38 -11.21
C GLY A 189 11.88 -27.88 -11.21
N SER A 190 10.74 -28.23 -10.64
CA SER A 190 9.88 -29.34 -11.08
C SER A 190 8.53 -29.24 -10.34
N GLU A 191 7.44 -29.38 -11.10
CA GLU A 191 6.02 -29.70 -10.80
C GLU A 191 5.28 -29.31 -9.48
N GLN A 192 5.91 -28.70 -8.47
CA GLN A 192 5.26 -28.30 -7.22
C GLN A 192 4.73 -26.85 -7.21
N ALA A 193 5.09 -26.04 -8.20
CA ALA A 193 4.64 -24.64 -8.32
C ALA A 193 3.16 -24.48 -8.74
N SER A 194 2.53 -25.55 -9.24
CA SER A 194 1.14 -25.54 -9.72
C SER A 194 0.13 -25.51 -8.56
N TRP A 195 0.36 -26.32 -7.52
CA TRP A 195 -0.53 -26.39 -6.35
C TRP A 195 -0.58 -25.10 -5.53
N VAL A 196 0.55 -24.37 -5.46
CA VAL A 196 0.64 -23.10 -4.73
C VAL A 196 -0.16 -21.99 -5.42
N LYS A 197 -0.16 -21.96 -6.76
CA LYS A 197 -0.95 -20.99 -7.53
C LYS A 197 -2.44 -21.29 -7.45
N THR A 198 -2.84 -22.56 -7.51
CA THR A 198 -4.24 -22.97 -7.39
C THR A 198 -4.77 -22.73 -5.97
N ALA A 199 -3.98 -22.98 -4.94
CA ALA A 199 -4.34 -22.65 -3.56
C ALA A 199 -4.46 -21.14 -3.33
N PHE A 200 -3.59 -20.32 -3.95
CA PHE A 200 -3.65 -18.86 -3.88
C PHE A 200 -4.87 -18.27 -4.61
N LEU A 201 -5.21 -18.80 -5.80
CA LEU A 201 -6.41 -18.39 -6.53
C LEU A 201 -7.70 -18.78 -5.78
N LEU A 202 -7.73 -19.94 -5.12
CA LEU A 202 -8.85 -20.34 -4.26
C LEU A 202 -8.95 -19.51 -2.97
N LEU A 203 -7.84 -18.97 -2.46
CA LEU A 203 -7.81 -18.09 -1.28
C LEU A 203 -8.30 -16.66 -1.57
N VAL A 204 -8.11 -16.19 -2.81
CA VAL A 204 -8.51 -14.83 -3.23
C VAL A 204 -9.94 -14.80 -3.80
N SER A 205 -10.50 -15.94 -4.23
CA SER A 205 -11.74 -15.98 -5.02
C SER A 205 -13.05 -16.28 -4.27
N THR A 206 -13.08 -16.66 -2.99
CA THR A 206 -14.37 -17.05 -2.38
C THR A 206 -14.52 -16.67 -0.90
N GLU A 207 -15.70 -16.17 -0.56
CA GLU A 207 -16.11 -15.57 0.70
C GLU A 207 -15.50 -16.21 1.96
N ARG A 208 -14.98 -15.36 2.87
CA ARG A 208 -14.33 -15.70 4.15
C ARG A 208 -15.14 -16.63 5.09
N LYS A 209 -16.40 -16.97 4.77
CA LYS A 209 -17.24 -17.86 5.59
C LYS A 209 -17.01 -19.35 5.33
N PHE A 210 -16.47 -19.76 4.18
CA PHE A 210 -16.29 -21.19 3.86
C PHE A 210 -15.05 -21.83 4.53
N TRP A 211 -14.07 -21.01 4.92
CA TRP A 211 -12.78 -21.46 5.45
C TRP A 211 -12.81 -22.02 6.88
N ILE A 212 -13.80 -21.66 7.68
CA ILE A 212 -13.92 -22.15 9.07
C ILE A 212 -14.36 -23.62 9.11
N THR A 213 -15.18 -24.06 8.16
CA THR A 213 -15.73 -25.42 8.14
C THR A 213 -14.73 -26.44 7.55
N LEU A 214 -13.98 -26.07 6.52
CA LEU A 214 -13.04 -26.99 5.85
C LEU A 214 -11.82 -27.35 6.73
N ASN A 215 -11.42 -26.46 7.63
CA ASN A 215 -10.18 -26.61 8.39
C ASN A 215 -10.30 -27.64 9.53
N LYS A 216 -11.51 -27.87 10.08
CA LYS A 216 -11.71 -28.89 11.13
C LYS A 216 -11.58 -30.32 10.60
N ASP A 217 -12.05 -30.60 9.39
CA ASP A 217 -11.98 -31.94 8.80
C ASP A 217 -10.60 -32.27 8.23
N MET A 218 -9.88 -31.26 7.74
CA MET A 218 -8.52 -31.46 7.23
C MET A 218 -7.51 -31.65 8.38
N LEU A 219 -7.64 -30.91 9.49
CA LEU A 219 -6.80 -31.08 10.68
C LEU A 219 -7.00 -32.44 11.38
N ARG A 220 -8.20 -33.03 11.33
CA ARG A 220 -8.41 -34.40 11.84
C ARG A 220 -7.69 -35.46 10.99
N LYS A 221 -7.66 -35.28 9.67
CA LYS A 221 -6.97 -36.22 8.77
C LYS A 221 -5.44 -36.14 8.93
N ILE A 222 -4.90 -34.95 9.14
CA ILE A 222 -3.45 -34.75 9.33
C ILE A 222 -2.97 -35.36 10.67
N LYS A 223 -3.80 -35.33 11.73
CA LYS A 223 -3.43 -35.90 13.03
C LYS A 223 -3.44 -37.44 13.09
N MET A 224 -3.97 -38.12 12.06
CA MET A 224 -4.02 -39.59 11.99
C MET A 224 -2.84 -40.22 11.23
N GLN A 225 -1.90 -39.44 10.68
CA GLN A 225 -0.87 -39.95 9.77
C GLN A 225 0.58 -39.68 10.19
N ALA A 226 0.84 -39.23 11.42
CA ALA A 226 2.19 -39.13 11.95
C ALA A 226 2.51 -40.37 12.82
N PRO A 227 3.41 -41.27 12.41
CA PRO A 227 3.97 -42.27 13.30
C PRO A 227 4.95 -41.62 14.29
N LEU A 228 4.99 -42.15 15.51
CA LEU A 228 5.91 -41.78 16.60
C LEU A 228 7.38 -41.89 16.20
#